data_AF-A0A1F3B9L4-F1
#
_entry.id   AF-A0A1F3B9L4-F1
#
_cell.length_a   1.000
_cell.length_b   1.000
_cell.length_c   1.000
_cell.angle_alpha   90.00
_cell.angle_beta   90.00
_cell.angle_gamma   90.00
#
_symmetry.space_group_name_H-M   'P 1'
#
loop_
_entity.id
_entity.type
_entity.pdbx_description
1 polymer ?
#
loop_
_entity_poly.entity_id
_entity_poly.type
_entity_poly.pdbx_seq_one_letter_code
_entity_poly.pdbx_strand_id
1 'polypeptide(L)'
;MVGTSDTADGYYRAFLWQDRLPMLDLGTLGGRYSGAYAINNSGMIVGYASDAAGHHHAVLWEPVPEPGSLLLLATGLAALAVRRRRT
;
A
#
# COMPACT_ATOMS: atom_id res chain seq x y z
N MET A 1 6.72 -12.16 -2.98
CA MET A 1 7.99 -11.73 -2.34
C MET A 1 7.92 -10.24 -2.01
N VAL A 2 8.69 -9.77 -1.04
CA VAL A 2 8.83 -8.34 -0.72
C VAL A 2 10.28 -7.92 -0.82
N GLY A 3 10.52 -6.63 -1.00
CA GLY A 3 11.88 -6.09 -1.02
C GLY A 3 11.90 -4.58 -1.23
N THR A 4 13.05 -4.10 -1.70
CA THR A 4 13.30 -2.70 -2.03
C THR A 4 13.74 -2.61 -3.48
N SER A 5 13.17 -1.66 -4.23
CA SER A 5 13.55 -1.36 -5.61
C SER A 5 13.95 0.10 -5.74
N ASP A 6 14.95 0.38 -6.57
CA ASP A 6 15.21 1.74 -7.05
C ASP A 6 14.06 2.22 -7.94
N THR A 7 13.76 3.51 -7.85
CA THR A 7 12.77 4.20 -8.66
C THR A 7 13.43 5.17 -9.64
N ALA A 8 12.71 5.57 -10.69
CA ALA A 8 13.24 6.42 -11.76
C ALA A 8 13.72 7.80 -11.29
N ASP A 9 13.24 8.26 -10.14
CA ASP A 9 13.64 9.50 -9.48
C ASP A 9 14.85 9.35 -8.53
N GLY A 10 15.47 8.15 -8.50
CA GLY A 10 16.71 7.88 -7.77
C GLY A 10 16.53 7.59 -6.27
N TYR A 11 15.30 7.37 -5.82
CA TYR A 11 15.02 6.87 -4.47
C TYR A 11 14.81 5.36 -4.50
N TYR A 12 14.58 4.78 -3.32
CA TYR A 12 14.25 3.38 -3.19
C TYR A 12 12.93 3.21 -2.43
N ARG A 13 12.13 2.23 -2.87
CA ARG A 13 10.77 2.01 -2.39
C ARG A 13 10.54 0.55 -2.04
N ALA A 14 9.81 0.33 -0.96
CA ALA A 14 9.33 -0.98 -0.56
C ALA A 14 8.30 -1.49 -1.56
N PHE A 15 8.44 -2.74 -1.99
CA PHE A 15 7.51 -3.35 -2.93
C PHE A 15 6.99 -4.71 -2.46
N LEU A 16 5.81 -5.06 -2.94
CA LEU A 16 5.25 -6.40 -2.94
C LEU A 16 5.16 -6.91 -4.37
N TRP A 17 5.74 -8.07 -4.62
CA TRP A 17 5.63 -8.79 -5.88
C TRP A 17 4.84 -10.08 -5.67
N GLN A 18 3.85 -10.30 -6.52
CA GLN A 18 3.05 -11.52 -6.57
C GLN A 18 3.07 -12.04 -8.00
N ASP A 19 3.12 -13.35 -8.16
CA ASP A 19 3.18 -13.97 -9.48
C ASP A 19 1.98 -13.50 -10.33
N ARG A 20 2.24 -13.09 -11.57
CA ARG A 20 1.25 -12.60 -12.54
C ARG A 20 0.51 -11.29 -12.18
N LEU A 21 0.86 -10.63 -11.07
CA LEU A 21 0.38 -9.30 -10.75
C LEU A 21 1.49 -8.25 -10.96
N PRO A 22 1.13 -7.00 -11.30
CA PRO A 22 2.08 -5.90 -11.27
C PRO A 22 2.73 -5.76 -9.89
N MET A 23 3.98 -5.30 -9.87
CA MET A 23 4.65 -4.95 -8.63
C MET A 23 3.90 -3.80 -7.94
N LEU A 24 3.59 -3.99 -6.65
CA LEU A 24 2.87 -3.02 -5.84
C LEU A 24 3.86 -2.22 -5.00
N ASP A 25 3.86 -0.89 -5.13
CA ASP A 25 4.53 0.01 -4.19
C ASP A 25 3.77 0.02 -2.86
N LEU A 26 4.47 -0.23 -1.75
CA LEU A 26 3.89 -0.24 -0.40
C LEU A 26 3.81 1.17 0.21
N GLY A 27 4.40 2.17 -0.44
CA GLY A 27 4.32 3.57 -0.08
C GLY A 27 5.33 4.00 1.00
N THR A 28 5.10 5.19 1.53
CA THR A 28 5.90 5.85 2.57
C THR A 28 4.98 6.62 3.52
N LEU A 29 5.53 7.25 4.56
CA LEU A 29 4.81 8.15 5.47
C LEU A 29 4.84 9.61 5.00
N GLY A 30 4.96 9.83 3.69
CA GLY A 30 5.07 11.16 3.07
C GLY A 30 6.49 11.57 2.68
N GLY A 31 7.48 10.72 2.94
CA GLY A 31 8.85 10.90 2.48
C GLY A 31 9.16 10.22 1.14
N ARG A 32 10.44 10.00 0.89
CA ARG A 32 10.96 9.45 -0.38
C ARG A 32 11.36 7.99 -0.32
N TYR A 33 11.63 7.47 0.87
CA TYR A 33 12.28 6.18 1.09
C TYR A 33 11.39 5.19 1.83
N SER A 34 11.40 3.93 1.40
CA SER A 34 10.89 2.81 2.19
C SER A 34 11.60 1.51 1.84
N GLY A 35 11.62 0.57 2.78
CA GLY A 35 12.11 -0.79 2.53
C GLY A 35 11.35 -1.84 3.31
N ALA A 36 11.09 -2.98 2.67
CA ALA A 36 10.45 -4.14 3.29
C ALA A 36 11.48 -5.21 3.64
N TYR A 37 11.42 -5.73 4.87
CA TYR A 37 12.36 -6.74 5.38
C TYR A 37 11.79 -8.16 5.36
N ALA A 38 10.50 -8.32 5.65
CA ALA A 38 9.86 -9.62 5.72
C ALA A 38 8.36 -9.55 5.45
N ILE A 39 7.82 -10.66 4.98
CA ILE A 39 6.38 -10.90 4.81
C ILE A 39 6.05 -12.26 5.41
N ASN A 40 4.92 -12.38 6.11
CA ASN A 40 4.44 -13.67 6.63
C ASN A 40 3.29 -14.25 5.77
N ASN A 41 2.84 -15.46 6.12
CA ASN A 41 1.79 -16.17 5.37
C ASN A 41 0.42 -15.47 5.40
N SER A 42 0.20 -14.56 6.35
CA SER A 42 -1.02 -13.74 6.42
C SER A 42 -0.93 -12.49 5.55
N GLY A 43 0.18 -12.25 4.85
CA GLY A 43 0.39 -11.07 4.01
C GLY A 43 0.82 -9.82 4.78
N MET A 44 1.13 -9.94 6.08
CA MET A 44 1.66 -8.82 6.86
C MET A 44 3.12 -8.57 6.51
N ILE A 45 3.49 -7.32 6.26
CA ILE A 45 4.83 -6.92 5.84
C ILE A 45 5.41 -5.95 6.86
N VAL A 46 6.64 -6.20 7.28
CA VAL A 46 7.38 -5.30 8.20
C VAL A 46 8.55 -4.64 7.49
N GLY A 47 8.85 -3.41 7.89
CA GLY A 47 9.93 -2.63 7.29
C GLY A 47 10.07 -1.25 7.88
N TYR A 48 10.57 -0.32 7.07
CA TYR A 48 10.66 1.09 7.42
C TYR A 48 10.10 1.98 6.31
N ALA A 49 9.67 3.18 6.69
CA ALA A 49 9.27 4.24 5.78
C ALA A 49 9.72 5.60 6.32
N SER A 50 10.14 6.49 5.43
CA SER A 50 10.44 7.88 5.79
C SER A 50 9.16 8.73 5.85
N ASP A 51 9.06 9.60 6.84
CA ASP A 51 8.08 10.70 6.87
C ASP A 51 8.49 11.88 5.99
N ALA A 52 7.63 12.91 5.91
CA ALA A 52 7.90 14.11 5.12
C ALA A 52 9.11 14.93 5.61
N ALA A 53 9.53 14.76 6.87
CA ALA A 53 10.74 15.36 7.43
C ALA A 53 12.00 14.51 7.15
N GLY A 54 11.84 13.31 6.57
CA GLY A 54 12.91 12.39 6.23
C GLY A 54 13.28 11.41 7.35
N HIS A 55 12.58 11.39 8.47
CA HIS A 55 12.86 10.43 9.54
C HIS A 55 12.33 9.05 9.19
N HIS A 56 13.11 8.01 9.45
CA HIS A 56 12.70 6.63 9.26
C HIS A 56 11.91 6.12 10.46
N HIS A 57 10.74 5.56 10.20
CA HIS A 57 9.88 4.92 11.19
C HIS A 57 9.72 3.45 10.84
N ALA A 58 9.66 2.61 11.88
CA ALA A 58 9.23 1.23 11.71
C ALA A 58 7.74 1.20 11.31
N VAL A 59 7.40 0.38 10.33
CA VAL A 59 6.04 0.28 9.81
C VAL A 59 5.62 -1.17 9.62
N LEU A 60 4.31 -1.40 9.78
CA LEU A 60 3.60 -2.62 9.45
C LEU A 60 2.62 -2.28 8.32
N TRP A 61 2.79 -2.92 7.16
CA TRP A 61 1.77 -2.89 6.12
C TRP A 61 0.87 -4.11 6.32
N GLU A 62 -0.40 -3.83 6.52
CA GLU A 62 -1.43 -4.85 6.55
C GLU A 62 -1.73 -5.34 5.12
N PRO A 63 -2.27 -6.56 4.97
CA PRO A 63 -2.70 -7.07 3.68
C PRO A 63 -3.66 -6.09 3.03
N VAL A 64 -3.45 -5.79 1.74
CA VAL A 64 -4.46 -5.10 0.95
C VAL A 64 -5.73 -5.97 1.02
N PRO A 65 -6.87 -5.45 1.50
CA PRO A 65 -8.10 -6.22 1.51
C PRO A 65 -8.35 -6.74 0.11
N GLU A 66 -8.66 -8.04 -0.03
CA GLU A 66 -8.88 -8.70 -1.32
C GLU A 66 -9.62 -7.78 -2.29
N PRO A 67 -9.30 -7.75 -3.60
CA PRO A 67 -9.94 -6.85 -4.57
C PRO A 67 -11.47 -6.81 -4.51
N GLY A 68 -12.11 -7.92 -4.08
CA GLY A 68 -13.54 -7.99 -3.80
C GLY A 68 -14.03 -7.03 -2.69
N SER A 69 -13.23 -6.81 -1.65
CA SER A 69 -13.50 -5.88 -0.54
C SER A 69 -13.50 -4.41 -1.00
N LEU A 70 -12.62 -4.05 -1.95
CA LEU A 70 -12.59 -2.71 -2.55
C LEU A 70 -13.79 -2.48 -3.47
N LEU A 71 -14.23 -3.50 -4.23
CA LEU A 71 -15.49 -3.45 -5.00
C LEU A 71 -16.72 -3.33 -4.09
N LEU A 72 -16.74 -4.03 -2.94
CA LEU A 72 -17.78 -3.90 -1.92
C LEU A 72 -17.83 -2.49 -1.30
N LEU A 73 -16.66 -1.88 -1.02
CA LEU A 73 -16.57 -0.49 -0.54
C LEU A 73 -17.01 0.53 -1.61
N ALA A 74 -16.61 0.34 -2.86
CA ALA A 74 -16.97 1.22 -3.98
C ALA A 74 -18.47 1.17 -4.31
N THR A 75 -19.08 -0.02 -4.29
CA THR A 75 -20.52 -0.19 -4.52
C THR A 75 -21.36 0.37 -3.36
N GLY A 76 -20.89 0.22 -2.11
CA GLY A 76 -21.55 0.81 -0.94
C GLY A 76 -21.59 2.34 -0.95
N LEU A 77 -20.49 3.00 -1.32
CA LEU A 77 -20.42 4.47 -1.41
C LEU A 77 -21.24 5.05 -2.58
N ALA A 78 -21.29 4.36 -3.73
CA ALA A 78 -22.13 4.76 -4.86
C ALA A 78 -23.63 4.65 -4.53
N ALA A 79 -24.06 3.59 -3.83
CA ALA A 79 -25.45 3.42 -3.39
C ALA A 79 -25.89 4.51 -2.40
N LEU A 80 -24.98 4.98 -1.53
CA LEU A 80 -25.25 6.08 -0.60
C LEU A 80 -25.34 7.44 -1.29
N ALA A 81 -24.59 7.65 -2.38
CA ALA A 81 -24.58 8.90 -3.15
C ALA A 81 -25.85 9.09 -4.00
N VAL A 82 -26.45 8.00 -4.51
CA VAL A 82 -27.67 8.06 -5.32
C VAL A 82 -28.90 8.47 -4.49
N ARG A 83 -28.92 8.14 -3.19
CA ARG A 83 -30.08 8.38 -2.33
C ARG A 83 -30.27 9.84 -1.87
N ARG A 84 -29.32 10.73 -2.16
CA ARG A 84 -29.35 12.14 -1.72
C ARG A 84 -29.83 13.16 -2.78
N ARG A 85 -30.31 12.71 -3.97
CA ARG A 85 -30.74 13.61 -5.06
C ARG A 85 -32.22 13.52 -5.43
N ARG A 86 -33.10 13.23 -4.47
CA ARG A 86 -34.56 13.39 -4.64
C ARG A 86 -35.20 13.90 -3.35
N THR A 87 -35.17 15.21 -3.16
CA THR A 87 -36.22 16.04 -2.54
C THR A 87 -36.19 17.39 -3.22
#